data_AF-W7BLX0-F1
#
_entry.id   AF-W7BLX0-F1
#
_cell.length_a   1.000
_cell.length_b   1.000
_cell.length_c   1.000
_cell.angle_alpha   90.00
_cell.angle_beta   90.00
_cell.angle_gamma   90.00
#
_symmetry.space_group_name_H-M   'P 1'
#
loop_
_entity.id
_entity.type
_entity.pdbx_description
1 polymer ?
#
loop_
_entity_poly.entity_id
_entity_poly.type
_entity_poly.pdbx_seq_one_letter_code
_entity_poly.pdbx_strand_id
1 'polypeptide(L)'
;MAIWQFEFDVIPEKEKNHKEGAWKRNIISIESLQYLEEILPKEPSWTGDICQYGKIDETCIEFFYDDNNLSDIHVKLDLRNLTKKHLSTIINFIKINDAVLMVNGCHVKPSLVDIAQEIKKSQAYRFINDPLETLLSGYGKDD
;
A
#
# COMPACT_ATOMS: atom_id res chain seq x y z
N MET A 1 -11.78 -6.46 -0.58
CA MET A 1 -10.47 -6.56 0.09
C MET A 1 -10.26 -7.99 0.52
N ALA A 2 -9.09 -8.57 0.21
CA ALA A 2 -8.76 -9.88 0.70
C ALA A 2 -8.37 -9.81 2.17
N ILE A 3 -8.88 -10.72 2.99
CA ILE A 3 -8.67 -10.71 4.45
C ILE A 3 -7.21 -10.92 4.88
N TRP A 4 -6.31 -11.24 3.95
CA TRP A 4 -4.87 -11.42 4.16
C TRP A 4 -4.02 -10.25 3.62
N GLN A 5 -4.62 -9.23 3.02
CA GLN A 5 -3.91 -8.05 2.53
C GLN A 5 -3.92 -6.93 3.58
N PHE A 6 -2.75 -6.34 3.81
CA PHE A 6 -2.62 -5.08 4.56
C PHE A 6 -2.51 -3.93 3.57
N GLU A 7 -3.41 -2.97 3.69
CA GLU A 7 -3.57 -1.88 2.72
C GLU A 7 -3.29 -0.53 3.37
N PHE A 8 -2.71 0.40 2.61
CA PHE A 8 -2.50 1.78 3.03
C PHE A 8 -2.30 2.71 1.83
N ASP A 9 -2.58 3.99 2.04
CA ASP A 9 -2.30 5.01 1.03
C ASP A 9 -0.93 5.62 1.26
N VAL A 10 -0.27 6.02 0.18
CA VAL A 10 0.97 6.80 0.23
C VAL A 10 0.61 8.26 0.00
N ILE A 11 0.97 9.11 0.95
CA ILE A 11 0.62 10.54 0.94
C ILE A 11 1.92 11.36 0.99
N PRO A 12 2.13 12.36 0.11
CA PRO A 12 3.26 13.27 0.21
C PRO A 12 3.29 13.94 1.59
N GLU A 13 4.44 14.03 2.25
CA GLU A 13 4.55 14.58 3.62
C GLU A 13 3.98 16.01 3.70
N LYS A 14 4.20 16.81 2.65
CA LYS A 14 3.67 18.17 2.55
C LYS A 14 2.14 18.24 2.43
N GLU A 15 1.50 17.15 1.98
CA GLU A 15 0.06 17.04 1.74
C GLU A 15 -0.65 16.14 2.75
N LYS A 16 -0.03 15.80 3.89
CA LYS A 16 -0.57 14.87 4.89
C LYS A 16 -1.98 15.18 5.42
N ASN A 17 -2.46 16.41 5.24
CA ASN A 17 -3.83 16.79 5.63
C ASN A 17 -4.88 16.53 4.53
N HIS A 18 -4.47 16.13 3.33
CA HIS A 18 -5.34 15.84 2.19
C HIS A 18 -5.56 14.33 2.07
N LYS A 19 -6.85 13.94 2.01
CA LYS A 19 -7.25 12.53 1.91
C LYS A 19 -7.37 12.03 0.47
N GLU A 20 -7.67 12.91 -0.48
CA GLU A 20 -7.91 12.58 -1.89
C GLU A 20 -7.13 13.53 -2.79
N GLY A 21 -6.60 13.00 -3.90
CA GLY A 21 -5.87 13.81 -4.87
C GLY A 21 -4.57 14.38 -4.32
N ALA A 22 -4.00 13.75 -3.28
CA ALA A 22 -2.81 14.23 -2.59
C ALA A 22 -1.59 14.32 -3.54
N TRP A 23 -1.61 13.57 -4.65
CA TRP A 23 -0.54 13.58 -5.65
C TRP A 23 -0.73 14.58 -6.80
N LYS A 24 -1.88 15.26 -6.92
CA LYS A 24 -2.18 16.15 -8.07
C LYS A 24 -1.17 17.27 -8.29
N ARG A 25 -0.37 17.63 -7.26
CA ARG A 25 0.67 18.68 -7.29
C ARG A 25 2.05 18.15 -6.90
N ASN A 26 2.25 16.85 -6.98
CA ASN A 26 3.47 16.16 -6.60
C ASN A 26 4.00 15.35 -7.77
N ILE A 27 5.32 15.39 -7.95
CA ILE A 27 6.00 14.65 -9.01
C ILE A 27 6.72 13.49 -8.35
N ILE A 28 6.55 12.31 -8.93
CA ILE A 28 7.28 11.12 -8.50
C ILE A 28 8.65 11.10 -9.16
N SER A 29 9.66 10.75 -8.37
CA SER A 29 11.01 10.51 -8.87
C SER A 29 11.03 9.33 -9.84
N ILE A 30 11.55 9.55 -11.04
CA ILE A 30 11.76 8.51 -12.06
C ILE A 30 12.65 7.38 -11.51
N GLU A 31 13.67 7.72 -10.73
CA GLU A 31 14.57 6.77 -10.07
C GLU A 31 13.78 5.82 -9.15
N SER A 32 12.81 6.35 -8.40
CA SER A 32 11.99 5.54 -7.50
C SER A 32 11.10 4.54 -8.27
N LEU A 33 10.63 4.90 -9.47
CA LEU A 33 9.84 4.02 -10.33
C LEU A 33 10.67 2.90 -10.93
N GLN A 34 11.89 3.21 -11.37
CA GLN A 34 12.82 2.21 -11.91
C GLN A 34 13.14 1.15 -10.84
N TYR A 35 13.45 1.59 -9.63
CA TYR A 35 13.73 0.70 -8.52
C TYR A 35 12.51 -0.14 -8.09
N LEU A 36 11.32 0.44 -8.19
CA LEU A 36 10.06 -0.27 -7.93
C LEU A 36 9.83 -1.38 -8.95
N GLU A 37 10.03 -1.09 -10.25
CA GLU A 37 9.79 -2.02 -11.36
C GLU A 37 10.71 -3.26 -11.33
N GLU A 38 11.94 -3.12 -10.80
CA GLU A 38 12.85 -4.26 -10.62
C GLU A 38 12.32 -5.36 -9.70
N ILE A 39 11.42 -5.00 -8.78
CA ILE A 39 10.94 -5.88 -7.69
C ILE A 39 9.45 -6.17 -7.84
N LEU A 40 8.69 -5.18 -8.24
CA LEU A 40 7.26 -5.24 -8.53
C LEU A 40 7.11 -4.86 -10.00
N PRO A 41 7.18 -5.83 -10.94
CA PRO A 41 7.10 -5.53 -12.35
C PRO A 41 5.77 -4.87 -12.67
N LYS A 42 5.79 -3.96 -13.64
CA LYS A 42 4.57 -3.29 -14.11
C LYS A 42 3.63 -4.31 -14.73
N GLU A 43 2.38 -4.34 -14.26
CA GLU A 43 1.32 -5.19 -14.83
C GLU A 43 0.47 -4.37 -15.82
N PRO A 44 -0.07 -5.00 -16.87
CA PRO A 44 -1.00 -4.34 -17.78
C PRO A 44 -2.27 -3.96 -17.02
N SER A 45 -2.65 -2.70 -17.12
CA SER A 45 -3.87 -2.19 -16.51
C SER A 45 -5.08 -2.45 -17.40
N TRP A 46 -6.22 -2.69 -16.75
CA TRP A 46 -7.52 -2.85 -17.40
C TRP A 46 -8.11 -1.51 -17.86
N THR A 47 -7.60 -0.39 -17.35
CA THR A 47 -8.07 0.97 -17.66
C THR A 47 -6.90 1.92 -17.89
N GLY A 48 -7.13 3.04 -18.56
CA GLY A 48 -6.11 4.09 -18.72
C GLY A 48 -5.79 4.83 -17.41
N ASP A 49 -6.66 4.69 -16.40
CA ASP A 49 -6.67 5.52 -15.19
C ASP A 49 -5.92 4.87 -14.02
N ILE A 50 -5.40 3.66 -14.20
CA ILE A 50 -4.64 2.93 -13.18
C ILE A 50 -3.33 2.45 -13.79
N CYS A 51 -2.21 2.64 -13.09
CA CYS A 51 -0.94 1.98 -13.35
C CYS A 51 -0.58 1.12 -12.15
N GLN A 52 -0.32 -0.17 -12.37
CA GLN A 52 -0.04 -1.12 -11.28
C GLN A 52 1.37 -1.69 -11.41
N TYR A 53 2.06 -1.79 -10.28
CA TYR A 53 3.32 -2.52 -10.14
C TYR A 53 3.11 -3.67 -9.15
N GLY A 54 3.46 -4.90 -9.54
CA GLY A 54 3.07 -6.12 -8.82
C GLY A 54 1.65 -6.55 -9.17
N LYS A 55 1.16 -7.62 -8.52
CA LYS A 55 -0.14 -8.24 -8.86
C LYS A 55 -1.22 -7.91 -7.84
N ILE A 56 -2.44 -7.67 -8.32
CA ILE A 56 -3.58 -7.23 -7.50
C ILE A 56 -4.00 -8.26 -6.43
N ASP A 57 -3.78 -9.54 -6.69
CA ASP A 57 -4.06 -10.66 -5.78
C ASP A 57 -2.86 -11.01 -4.87
N GLU A 58 -1.74 -10.32 -5.03
CA GLU A 58 -0.52 -10.44 -4.23
C GLU A 58 -0.14 -9.06 -3.62
N THR A 59 1.17 -8.77 -3.51
CA THR A 59 1.68 -7.45 -3.15
C THR A 59 1.72 -6.57 -4.39
N CYS A 60 1.08 -5.40 -4.35
CA CYS A 60 1.13 -4.42 -5.42
C CYS A 60 1.07 -2.98 -4.92
N ILE A 61 1.35 -2.06 -5.83
CA ILE A 61 1.14 -0.64 -5.69
C ILE A 61 0.38 -0.14 -6.91
N GLU A 62 -0.71 0.57 -6.67
CA GLU A 62 -1.62 1.11 -7.66
C GLU A 62 -1.50 2.63 -7.67
N PHE A 63 -1.32 3.18 -8.85
CA PHE A 63 -1.24 4.61 -9.12
C PHE A 63 -2.52 4.98 -9.84
N PHE A 64 -3.33 5.84 -9.23
CA PHE A 64 -4.60 6.30 -9.78
C PHE A 64 -4.39 7.64 -10.47
N TYR A 65 -4.96 7.79 -11.66
CA TYR A 65 -4.87 8.98 -12.48
C TYR A 65 -6.25 9.58 -12.71
N ASP A 66 -6.33 10.90 -12.61
CA ASP A 66 -7.49 11.72 -12.92
C ASP A 66 -7.07 12.73 -13.99
N ASP A 67 -7.70 12.69 -15.16
CA ASP A 67 -7.33 13.49 -16.34
C ASP A 67 -5.82 13.44 -16.68
N ASN A 68 -5.22 12.23 -16.67
CA ASN A 68 -3.78 11.96 -16.85
C ASN A 68 -2.85 12.52 -15.75
N ASN A 69 -3.40 13.05 -14.66
CA ASN A 69 -2.62 13.50 -13.52
C ASN A 69 -2.70 12.47 -12.40
N LEU A 70 -1.56 12.13 -11.80
CA LEU A 70 -1.54 11.24 -10.65
C LEU A 70 -2.36 11.86 -9.50
N SER A 71 -3.40 11.17 -9.06
CA SER A 71 -4.25 11.61 -7.96
C SER A 71 -3.83 10.95 -6.65
N ASP A 72 -3.69 9.63 -6.66
CA ASP A 72 -3.56 8.81 -5.45
C ASP A 72 -2.63 7.61 -5.70
N ILE A 73 -2.03 7.12 -4.62
CA ILE A 73 -1.20 5.93 -4.63
C ILE A 73 -1.65 5.03 -3.49
N HIS A 74 -1.98 3.80 -3.83
CA HIS A 74 -2.44 2.79 -2.89
C HIS A 74 -1.49 1.59 -2.89
N VAL A 75 -1.21 1.03 -1.72
CA VAL A 75 -0.34 -0.14 -1.58
C VAL A 75 -1.09 -1.27 -0.91
N LYS A 76 -0.95 -2.46 -1.48
CA LYS A 76 -1.45 -3.71 -0.92
C LYS A 76 -0.27 -4.63 -0.62
N LEU A 77 -0.15 -5.09 0.62
CA LEU A 77 0.83 -6.08 1.04
C LEU A 77 0.14 -7.42 1.25
N ASP A 78 0.49 -8.43 0.47
CA ASP A 78 0.04 -9.81 0.71
C ASP A 78 0.87 -10.44 1.83
N LEU A 79 0.28 -10.56 3.01
CA LEU A 79 1.00 -11.06 4.19
C LEU A 79 1.31 -12.56 4.14
N ARG A 80 0.76 -13.31 3.18
CA ARG A 80 1.07 -14.75 3.00
C ARG A 80 2.47 -14.96 2.44
N ASN A 81 2.94 -14.03 1.61
CA ASN A 81 4.20 -14.14 0.87
C ASN A 81 5.08 -12.87 0.96
N LEU A 82 4.74 -11.92 1.84
CA LEU A 82 5.48 -10.68 2.01
C LEU A 82 6.95 -10.96 2.38
N THR A 83 7.87 -10.51 1.52
CA THR A 83 9.30 -10.61 1.78
C THR A 83 9.86 -9.29 2.31
N LYS A 84 10.98 -9.37 3.04
CA LYS A 84 11.72 -8.18 3.46
C LYS A 84 12.15 -7.32 2.25
N LYS A 85 12.44 -7.94 1.10
CA LYS A 85 12.81 -7.25 -0.14
C LYS A 85 11.65 -6.37 -0.64
N HIS A 86 10.44 -6.94 -0.80
CA HIS A 86 9.24 -6.18 -1.19
C HIS A 86 9.01 -4.99 -0.25
N LEU A 87 9.00 -5.26 1.06
CA LEU A 87 8.73 -4.22 2.04
C LEU A 87 9.80 -3.12 2.04
N SER A 88 11.07 -3.48 1.90
CA SER A 88 12.17 -2.49 1.86
C SER A 88 12.11 -1.66 0.58
N THR A 89 11.71 -2.27 -0.55
CA THR A 89 11.53 -1.55 -1.81
C THR A 89 10.42 -0.52 -1.73
N ILE A 90 9.27 -0.90 -1.19
CA ILE A 90 8.14 0.01 -0.98
C ILE A 90 8.52 1.14 -0.02
N ILE A 91 9.21 0.83 1.09
CA ILE A 91 9.70 1.85 2.02
C ILE A 91 10.64 2.85 1.33
N ASN A 92 11.57 2.36 0.52
CA ASN A 92 12.51 3.21 -0.19
C ASN A 92 11.80 4.09 -1.23
N PHE A 93 10.85 3.53 -1.98
CA PHE A 93 9.99 4.30 -2.88
C PHE A 93 9.29 5.46 -2.15
N ILE A 94 8.68 5.19 -1.00
CA ILE A 94 7.99 6.21 -0.21
C ILE A 94 8.96 7.30 0.27
N LYS A 95 10.16 6.91 0.76
CA LYS A 95 11.17 7.86 1.23
C LYS A 95 11.74 8.75 0.14
N ILE A 96 12.06 8.18 -1.03
CA ILE A 96 12.63 8.93 -2.16
C ILE A 96 11.66 10.04 -2.61
N ASN A 97 10.35 9.79 -2.48
CA ASN A 97 9.31 10.74 -2.85
C ASN A 97 8.82 11.63 -1.69
N ASP A 98 9.57 11.71 -0.58
CA ASP A 98 9.22 12.53 0.60
C ASP A 98 7.76 12.32 1.05
N ALA A 99 7.37 11.06 1.20
CA ALA A 99 6.01 10.65 1.52
C ALA A 99 5.93 9.83 2.82
N VAL A 100 4.71 9.66 3.30
CA VAL A 100 4.34 8.84 4.46
C VAL A 100 3.22 7.88 4.12
N LEU A 101 2.98 6.92 5.00
CA LEU A 101 1.85 6.03 4.91
C LEU A 101 0.67 6.65 5.65
N MET A 102 -0.53 6.49 5.10
CA MET A 102 -1.79 6.74 5.77
C MET A 102 -2.46 5.39 6.04
N VAL A 103 -2.52 5.01 7.32
CA VAL A 103 -3.15 3.76 7.77
C VAL A 103 -4.33 4.13 8.67
N ASN A 104 -5.56 3.81 8.25
CA ASN A 104 -6.78 4.11 9.01
C ASN A 104 -6.89 5.58 9.48
N GLY A 105 -6.43 6.53 8.66
CA GLY A 105 -6.43 7.96 8.98
C GLY A 105 -5.27 8.44 9.86
N CYS A 106 -4.31 7.56 10.20
CA CYS A 106 -3.11 7.89 10.96
C CYS A 106 -1.88 7.90 10.05
N HIS A 107 -1.02 8.91 10.22
CA HIS A 107 0.27 8.97 9.56
C HIS A 107 1.27 8.03 10.21
N VAL A 108 1.93 7.23 9.38
CA VAL A 108 2.92 6.25 9.80
C VAL A 108 4.20 6.50 9.03
N LYS A 109 5.33 6.51 9.75
CA LYS A 109 6.64 6.74 9.14
C LYS A 109 7.00 5.58 8.20
N PRO A 110 7.67 5.84 7.06
CA PRO A 110 8.13 4.79 6.16
C PRO A 110 9.35 4.09 6.78
N SER A 111 9.13 3.23 7.77
CA SER A 111 10.17 2.44 8.41
C SER A 111 9.72 1.01 8.62
N LEU A 112 10.66 0.08 8.58
CA LEU A 112 10.35 -1.33 8.79
C LEU A 112 9.66 -1.56 10.14
N VAL A 113 10.09 -0.83 11.17
CA VAL A 113 9.56 -0.97 12.53
C VAL A 113 8.13 -0.45 12.61
N ASP A 114 7.89 0.76 12.13
CA ASP A 114 6.58 1.40 12.22
C ASP A 114 5.54 0.64 11.39
N ILE A 115 5.90 0.22 10.16
CA ILE A 115 4.99 -0.56 9.31
C ILE A 115 4.73 -1.94 9.90
N ALA A 116 5.74 -2.62 10.45
CA ALA A 116 5.53 -3.91 11.10
C ALA A 116 4.61 -3.81 12.33
N GLN A 117 4.66 -2.70 13.07
CA GLN A 117 3.73 -2.45 14.18
C GLN A 117 2.30 -2.30 13.69
N GLU A 118 2.07 -1.59 12.58
CA GLU A 118 0.73 -1.45 12.00
C GLU A 118 0.22 -2.77 11.40
N ILE A 119 1.07 -3.52 10.70
CA ILE A 119 0.74 -4.87 10.23
C ILE A 119 0.27 -5.73 11.41
N LYS A 120 0.99 -5.75 12.52
CA LYS A 120 0.63 -6.56 13.70
C LYS A 120 -0.72 -6.20 14.33
N LYS A 121 -1.20 -4.97 14.15
CA LYS A 121 -2.52 -4.52 14.63
C LYS A 121 -3.65 -4.88 13.66
N SER A 122 -3.33 -5.22 12.40
CA SER A 122 -4.31 -5.43 11.34
C SER A 122 -5.11 -6.72 11.47
N GLN A 123 -6.28 -6.76 10.82
CA GLN A 123 -7.03 -8.01 10.65
C GLN A 123 -6.26 -9.01 9.80
N ALA A 124 -5.51 -8.54 8.80
CA ALA A 124 -4.70 -9.40 7.95
C ALA A 124 -3.65 -10.19 8.74
N TYR A 125 -2.96 -9.55 9.67
CA TYR A 125 -2.00 -10.26 10.52
C TYR A 125 -2.69 -11.27 11.44
N ARG A 126 -3.86 -10.94 12.00
CA ARG A 126 -4.64 -11.91 12.78
C ARG A 126 -5.03 -13.13 11.94
N PHE A 127 -5.51 -12.90 10.71
CA PHE A 127 -5.85 -13.98 9.79
C PHE A 127 -4.66 -14.89 9.46
N ILE A 128 -3.46 -14.33 9.24
CA ILE A 128 -2.28 -15.14 8.95
C ILE A 128 -1.84 -15.99 10.15
N ASN A 129 -2.04 -15.51 11.39
CA ASN A 129 -1.63 -16.25 12.59
C ASN A 129 -2.69 -17.24 13.07
N ASP A 130 -3.98 -16.87 13.00
CA ASP A 130 -5.10 -17.74 13.34
C ASP A 130 -6.28 -17.49 12.36
N PRO A 131 -6.30 -18.22 11.22
CA PRO A 131 -7.37 -18.09 10.25
C PRO A 131 -8.75 -18.47 10.82
N LEU A 132 -8.82 -19.50 11.67
CA LEU A 132 -10.09 -20.03 12.18
C LEU A 132 -10.73 -19.07 13.17
N GLU A 133 -9.98 -18.57 14.16
CA GLU A 133 -10.46 -17.57 15.11
C GLU A 133 -10.89 -16.29 14.39
N THR A 134 -10.10 -15.85 13.40
CA THR A 134 -10.40 -14.63 12.64
C THR A 134 -11.71 -14.76 11.86
N LEU A 135 -11.98 -15.93 11.27
CA LEU A 135 -13.25 -16.18 10.58
C LEU A 135 -14.42 -16.27 11.57
N LEU A 136 -14.28 -17.05 12.65
CA LEU A 136 -15.34 -17.26 13.64
C LEU A 136 -15.74 -15.99 14.39
N SER A 137 -14.78 -15.12 14.70
CA SER A 137 -15.05 -13.81 15.35
C SER A 137 -15.78 -12.82 14.42
N GLY A 138 -15.70 -13.01 13.10
CA GLY A 138 -16.47 -12.25 12.12
C GLY A 138 -17.94 -12.68 12.05
N TYR A 139 -18.24 -13.96 12.29
CA TYR A 139 -19.61 -14.50 12.25
C TYR A 139 -20.49 -14.09 13.46
N GLY A 140 -19.92 -13.50 14.52
CA GLY A 140 -20.65 -13.14 15.74
C GLY A 140 -21.08 -11.68 15.85
N LYS A 141 -21.02 -10.89 14.76
CA LYS A 141 -21.37 -9.45 14.75
C LYS A 141 -22.55 -9.08 13.86
N ASP A 142 -23.16 -10.05 13.21
CA ASP A 142 -24.37 -9.88 12.40
C ASP A 142 -25.56 -10.56 13.11
N ASP A 143 -25.98 -10.02 14.26
CA ASP A 143 -27.27 -10.31 14.92
C ASP A 143 -27.88 -9.01 15.47
#